data_AF-A0AAE3KJD3-F1
#
_entry.id   AF-A0AAE3KJD3-F1
#
_cell.length_a   1.000
_cell.length_b   1.000
_cell.length_c   1.000
_cell.angle_alpha   90.00
_cell.angle_beta   90.00
_cell.angle_gamma   90.00
#
_symmetry.space_group_name_H-M   'P 1'
#
loop_
_entity.id
_entity.type
_entity.pdbx_description
1 polymer ?
#
loop_
_entity_poly.entity_id
_entity_poly.type
_entity_poly.pdbx_seq_one_letter_code
_entity_poly.pdbx_strand_id
1 'polypeptide(L)' 'MLPKVRTPESRRMITWVAGEAKLATGLRRHLVNDRGVPKSDIAFFGYWRHGRSSPG' A
#
# COMPACT_ATOMS: atom_id res chain seq x y z
N MET A 1 10.88 -40.11 -5.74
CA MET A 1 9.92 -39.09 -5.26
C MET A 1 10.72 -38.00 -4.56
N LEU A 2 10.98 -36.87 -5.25
CA LEU A 2 11.75 -35.77 -4.67
C LEU A 2 10.86 -35.00 -3.68
N PRO A 3 11.38 -34.59 -2.50
CA PRO A 3 10.63 -33.76 -1.58
C PRO A 3 10.28 -32.44 -2.28
N LYS A 4 8.99 -32.08 -2.23
CA LYS A 4 8.52 -30.79 -2.74
C LYS A 4 9.20 -29.71 -1.92
N VAL A 5 10.15 -29.00 -2.53
CA VAL A 5 10.85 -27.87 -1.91
C VAL A 5 9.78 -26.89 -1.42
N ARG A 6 9.66 -26.76 -0.10
CA ARG A 6 8.89 -25.67 0.50
C ARG A 6 9.68 -24.40 0.24
N THR A 7 9.27 -23.64 -0.78
CA THR A 7 9.68 -22.24 -0.90
C THR A 7 9.40 -21.54 0.42
N PRO A 8 10.33 -20.71 0.94
CA PRO A 8 10.08 -19.95 2.15
C PRO A 8 8.78 -19.19 1.95
N GLU A 9 7.86 -19.39 2.89
CA GLU A 9 6.62 -18.63 2.98
C GLU A 9 6.95 -17.14 2.83
N SER A 10 6.43 -16.51 1.76
CA SER A 10 6.73 -15.12 1.45
C SER A 10 6.39 -14.28 2.68
N ARG A 11 7.42 -13.72 3.33
CA ARG A 11 7.23 -12.94 4.55
C ARG A 11 6.28 -11.79 4.26
N ARG A 12 5.17 -11.72 5.00
CA ARG A 12 4.15 -10.67 4.84
C ARG A 12 4.80 -9.29 4.90
N MET A 13 4.59 -8.47 3.87
CA MET A 13 5.14 -7.11 3.77
C MET A 13 4.04 -6.09 4.01
N ILE A 14 4.25 -5.18 4.96
CA ILE A 14 3.33 -4.06 5.24
C ILE A 14 3.83 -2.82 4.52
N THR A 15 2.94 -2.15 3.80
CA THR A 15 3.23 -0.90 3.10
C THR A 15 2.58 0.28 3.83
N TRP A 16 3.36 1.33 4.07
CA TRP A 16 2.85 2.59 4.60
C TRP A 16 2.91 3.68 3.54
N VAL A 17 1.78 4.32 3.27
CA VAL A 17 1.64 5.35 2.24
C VAL A 17 1.10 6.63 2.87
N ALA A 18 1.87 7.71 2.84
CA ALA A 18 1.37 9.02 3.23
C ALA A 18 1.90 10.16 2.37
N GLY A 19 1.14 11.25 2.30
CA GLY A 19 1.54 12.45 1.58
C GLY A 19 0.33 13.27 1.11
N GLU A 20 0.44 13.83 -0.09
CA GLU A 20 -0.68 14.54 -0.72
C GLU A 20 -1.85 13.58 -0.99
N ALA A 21 -3.06 14.00 -0.65
CA ALA A 21 -4.24 13.14 -0.62
C ALA A 21 -4.53 12.43 -1.96
N LYS A 22 -4.45 13.13 -3.09
CA LYS A 22 -4.70 12.52 -4.41
C LYS A 22 -3.58 11.56 -4.81
N LEU A 23 -2.32 11.95 -4.62
CA LEU A 23 -1.16 11.11 -4.93
C LEU A 23 -1.16 9.83 -4.11
N ALA A 24 -1.33 9.96 -2.80
CA ALA A 24 -1.34 8.84 -1.90
C ALA A 24 -2.54 7.89 -2.22
N THR A 25 -3.71 8.44 -2.57
CA THR A 25 -4.87 7.63 -3.03
C THR A 25 -4.55 6.90 -4.33
N GLY A 26 -3.88 7.57 -5.27
CA GLY A 26 -3.42 6.99 -6.53
C GLY A 26 -2.50 5.81 -6.31
N LEU A 27 -1.49 5.96 -5.45
CA LEU A 27 -0.55 4.90 -5.11
C LEU A 27 -1.25 3.71 -4.45
N ARG A 28 -2.18 3.94 -3.51
CA ARG A 28 -2.96 2.84 -2.91
C ARG A 28 -3.76 2.06 -3.97
N ARG A 29 -4.40 2.75 -4.93
CA ARG A 29 -5.13 2.09 -6.02
C ARG A 29 -4.21 1.27 -6.90
N HIS A 30 -3.05 1.81 -7.27
CA HIS A 30 -2.05 1.10 -8.07
C HIS A 30 -1.55 -0.16 -7.35
N LEU A 31 -1.23 -0.07 -6.06
CA LEU A 31 -0.77 -1.21 -5.27
C LEU A 31 -1.82 -2.32 -5.19
N VAL A 32 -3.09 -1.97 -5.01
CA VAL A 32 -4.18 -2.94 -4.89
C VAL A 32 -4.55 -3.53 -6.26
N ASN A 33 -4.81 -2.67 -7.25
CA ASN A 33 -5.40 -3.09 -8.52
C ASN A 33 -4.37 -3.69 -9.47
N ASP A 34 -3.16 -3.12 -9.51
CA ASP A 34 -2.18 -3.45 -10.53
C ASP A 34 -1.07 -4.35 -9.97
N ARG A 35 -0.79 -4.26 -8.67
CA ARG A 35 0.26 -5.05 -7.99
C ARG A 35 -0.28 -6.14 -7.07
N GLY A 36 -1.59 -6.23 -6.88
CA GLY A 36 -2.23 -7.29 -6.10
C GLY A 36 -1.91 -7.25 -4.60
N VAL A 37 -1.45 -6.11 -4.07
CA VAL A 37 -1.16 -5.98 -2.63
C VAL A 37 -2.49 -6.02 -1.85
N PRO A 38 -2.64 -6.90 -0.85
CA PRO A 38 -3.84 -6.97 -0.05
C PRO A 38 -4.13 -5.63 0.64
N LYS A 39 -5.39 -5.20 0.67
CA LYS A 39 -5.78 -3.95 1.35
C LYS A 39 -5.42 -3.94 2.83
N SER A 40 -5.44 -5.10 3.49
CA SER A 40 -5.05 -5.30 4.89
C SER A 40 -3.54 -5.21 5.14
N ASP A 41 -2.74 -5.13 4.08
CA ASP A 41 -1.29 -4.94 4.11
C ASP A 41 -0.88 -3.49 3.84
N ILE A 42 -1.84 -2.56 3.69
CA ILE A 42 -1.59 -1.16 3.34
C ILE A 42 -2.17 -0.22 4.40
N ALA A 43 -1.29 0.50 5.10
CA ALA A 43 -1.64 1.68 5.87
C ALA A 43 -1.54 2.92 4.97
N PHE A 44 -2.55 3.81 5.01
CA PHE A 44 -2.68 4.91 4.06
C PHE A 44 -3.21 6.19 4.73
N PHE A 45 -2.54 7.33 4.49
CA PHE A 45 -2.92 8.63 5.04
C PHE A 45 -2.72 9.79 4.04
N GLY A 46 -3.76 10.59 3.80
CA GLY A 46 -3.63 11.87 3.08
C GLY A 46 -3.37 13.00 4.07
N TYR A 47 -2.13 13.42 4.25
CA TYR A 47 -1.74 14.42 5.25
C TYR A 47 -2.11 15.85 4.83
N TRP A 48 -1.97 16.15 3.55
CA TRP A 48 -2.27 17.48 3.01
C TRP A 48 -2.89 17.37 1.63
N ARG A 49 -3.46 18.47 1.12
CA ARG A 49 -4.03 18.51 -0.22
C ARG A 49 -3.72 19.85 -0.87
N HIS A 50 -3.15 19.81 -2.07
CA HIS A 50 -2.85 21.05 -2.80
C HIS A 50 -4.11 21.90 -2.96
N GLY A 51 -4.00 23.21 -2.71
CA GLY A 51 -5.13 24.15 -2.75
C GLY A 51 -6.07 24.08 -1.54
N ARG A 52 -5.70 23.36 -0.47
CA ARG A 52 -6.42 23.34 0.81
C ARG A 52 -5.45 23.49 1.96
N SER A 53 -5.70 24.45 2.84
CA SER A 53 -5.09 24.45 4.15
C SER A 53 -5.63 23.27 4.98
N SER A 54 -4.87 22.83 5.98
CA SER A 54 -5.46 22.06 7.07
C SER A 54 -6.62 22.87 7.66
N PRO A 55 -7.71 22.23 8.13
CA PRO A 55 -8.59 22.87 9.08
C PRO A 55 -7.73 23.44 10.20
N GLY A 56 -7.90 24.73 10.48
CA GLY A 56 -7.35 25.37 11.67
C GLY A 56 -8.14 24.97 12.90
#